data_AF-A0AB33J3V3-F1
#
_entry.id   AF-A0AB33J3V3-F1
#
_cell.length_a   1.000
_cell.length_b   1.000
_cell.length_c   1.000
_cell.angle_alpha   90.00
_cell.angle_beta   90.00
_cell.angle_gamma   90.00
#
_symmetry.space_group_name_H-M   'P 1'
#
loop_
_entity.id
_entity.type
_entity.pdbx_description
1 polymer ?
#
loop_
_entity_poly.entity_id
_entity_poly.type
_entity_poly.pdbx_seq_one_letter_code
_entity_poly.pdbx_strand_id
1 'polypeptide(L)'
;MRDALLMGASVDLADLGSFRVYAPSSMVDNEIDVTAATLKTPKIVFTPKMQMRDSAKSVELVVDNPKRRKQQGTQGENGSGEENLYP
;
A
#
# COMPACT_ATOMS: atom_id res chain seq x y z
N MET A 1 -14.40 -10.93 -12.84
CA MET A 1 -13.64 -10.27 -11.76
C MET A 1 -14.50 -10.08 -10.50
N ARG A 2 -15.61 -9.34 -10.57
CA ARG A 2 -16.53 -9.10 -9.43
C ARG A 2 -16.90 -10.37 -8.67
N ASP A 3 -17.32 -11.42 -9.38
CA ASP A 3 -17.80 -12.64 -8.73
C ASP A 3 -16.67 -13.44 -8.06
N ALA A 4 -15.46 -13.40 -8.63
CA ALA A 4 -14.27 -13.97 -8.01
C ALA A 4 -13.92 -13.24 -6.69
N LEU A 5 -13.99 -11.91 -6.68
CA LEU A 5 -13.74 -11.12 -5.47
C LEU A 5 -14.82 -11.33 -4.40
N LEU A 6 -16.09 -11.46 -4.80
CA LEU A 6 -17.19 -11.80 -3.88
C LEU A 6 -16.98 -13.16 -3.21
N MET A 7 -16.40 -14.12 -3.92
CA MET A 7 -16.02 -15.43 -3.38
C MET A 7 -14.71 -15.40 -2.56
N GLY A 8 -14.08 -14.23 -2.41
CA GLY A 8 -12.79 -14.09 -1.72
C GLY A 8 -11.58 -14.59 -2.52
N ALA A 9 -11.76 -14.97 -3.77
CA ALA A 9 -10.66 -15.38 -4.64
C ALA A 9 -9.78 -14.17 -5.01
N SER A 10 -8.47 -14.41 -5.11
CA SER A 10 -7.55 -13.41 -5.65
C SER A 10 -7.59 -13.43 -7.17
N VAL A 11 -7.51 -12.24 -7.78
CA VAL A 11 -7.46 -12.06 -9.22
C VAL A 11 -6.10 -11.47 -9.58
N ASP A 12 -5.26 -12.23 -10.27
CA ASP A 12 -3.98 -11.75 -10.81
C ASP A 12 -4.18 -11.08 -12.18
N LEU A 13 -3.54 -9.92 -12.38
CA LEU A 13 -3.58 -9.14 -13.61
C LEU A 13 -2.25 -9.20 -14.35
N ALA A 14 -1.70 -10.41 -14.50
CA ALA A 14 -0.42 -10.66 -15.17
C ALA A 14 0.66 -9.69 -14.65
N ASP A 15 1.13 -8.73 -15.45
CA ASP A 15 2.27 -7.88 -15.10
C ASP A 15 1.93 -6.73 -14.14
N LEU A 16 0.65 -6.42 -13.96
CA LEU A 16 0.24 -5.28 -13.15
C LEU A 16 0.25 -5.60 -11.65
N GLY A 17 -0.29 -6.76 -11.28
CA GLY A 17 -0.41 -7.16 -9.88
C GLY A 17 -1.71 -7.85 -9.56
N SER A 18 -1.98 -8.05 -8.28
CA SER A 18 -3.11 -8.85 -7.82
C SER A 18 -4.12 -8.03 -7.03
N PHE A 19 -5.40 -8.28 -7.26
CA PHE A 19 -6.48 -7.86 -6.37
C PHE A 19 -6.83 -8.97 -5.38
N ARG A 20 -7.06 -8.59 -4.12
CA ARG A 20 -7.66 -9.48 -3.12
C ARG A 20 -8.64 -8.73 -2.22
N VAL A 21 -9.61 -9.46 -1.67
CA VAL A 21 -10.41 -8.99 -0.54
C VAL A 21 -9.64 -9.26 0.74
N TYR A 22 -9.51 -8.24 1.59
CA TYR A 22 -8.87 -8.32 2.90
C TYR A 22 -9.87 -7.86 3.96
N ALA A 23 -10.16 -8.73 4.92
CA ALA A 23 -10.98 -8.43 6.10
C ALA A 23 -10.05 -8.35 7.32
N PRO A 24 -9.67 -7.14 7.78
CA PRO A 24 -8.80 -7.02 8.94
C PRO A 24 -9.52 -7.51 10.21
N SER A 25 -8.83 -8.26 11.05
CA SER A 25 -9.35 -8.63 12.38
C SER A 25 -9.21 -7.48 13.39
N SER A 26 -10.05 -7.52 14.43
CA SER A 26 -9.80 -6.84 15.69
C SER A 26 -9.35 -7.86 16.72
N MET A 27 -8.40 -7.46 17.59
CA MET A 27 -7.99 -8.29 18.72
C MET A 27 -9.08 -8.26 19.78
N VAL A 28 -9.40 -9.43 20.33
CA VAL A 28 -10.42 -9.64 21.37
C VAL A 28 -9.81 -10.53 22.45
N ASP A 29 -10.02 -10.19 23.71
CA ASP A 29 -9.35 -10.85 24.84
C ASP A 29 -9.88 -12.27 25.12
N ASN A 30 -11.18 -12.50 24.88
CA ASN A 30 -11.82 -13.80 25.06
C ASN A 30 -12.10 -14.49 23.72
N GLU A 31 -11.88 -15.79 23.67
CA GLU A 31 -12.14 -16.61 22.47
C GLU A 31 -13.63 -16.64 22.08
N ILE A 32 -14.52 -16.67 23.07
CA ILE A 32 -15.97 -16.77 22.87
C ILE A 32 -16.53 -15.53 22.16
N ASP A 33 -15.87 -14.39 22.33
CA ASP A 33 -16.29 -13.10 21.78
C ASP A 33 -15.81 -12.91 20.33
N VAL A 34 -15.01 -13.82 19.78
CA VAL A 34 -14.57 -13.80 18.38
C VAL A 34 -15.76 -14.13 17.47
N THR A 35 -16.39 -13.08 16.93
CA THR A 35 -17.55 -13.19 16.04
C THR A 35 -17.31 -12.42 14.74
N ALA A 36 -18.17 -12.61 13.72
CA ALA A 36 -18.07 -11.84 12.47
C ALA A 36 -18.15 -10.31 12.69
N ALA A 37 -18.78 -9.87 13.78
CA ALA A 37 -18.86 -8.45 14.15
C ALA A 37 -17.52 -7.88 14.66
N THR A 38 -16.58 -8.71 15.09
CA THR A 38 -15.24 -8.27 15.52
C THR A 38 -14.28 -8.10 14.34
N LEU A 39 -14.67 -8.56 13.15
CA LEU A 39 -13.96 -8.29 11.90
C LEU A 39 -14.32 -6.89 11.39
N LYS A 40 -13.31 -6.15 10.95
CA LYS A 40 -13.50 -4.83 10.32
C LYS A 40 -14.05 -5.00 8.90
N THR A 41 -14.63 -3.92 8.38
CA THR A 41 -15.18 -3.87 7.02
C THR A 41 -14.16 -4.39 5.99
N PRO A 42 -14.50 -5.43 5.20
CA PRO A 42 -13.63 -5.93 4.15
C PRO A 42 -13.32 -4.84 3.12
N LYS A 43 -12.08 -4.80 2.66
CA LYS A 43 -11.60 -3.87 1.64
C LYS A 43 -10.89 -4.60 0.51
N ILE A 44 -10.93 -4.01 -0.69
CA ILE A 44 -10.13 -4.48 -1.82
C ILE A 44 -8.71 -3.93 -1.67
N VAL A 45 -7.73 -4.81 -1.73
CA VAL A 45 -6.30 -4.47 -1.75
C VAL A 45 -5.74 -4.81 -3.11
N PHE A 46 -5.11 -3.84 -3.74
CA PHE A 46 -4.29 -4.04 -4.94
C PHE A 46 -2.82 -4.08 -4.53
N THR A 47 -2.14 -5.16 -4.89
CA THR A 47 -0.70 -5.32 -4.65
C THR A 47 0.02 -5.29 -6.00
N PRO A 48 0.69 -4.17 -6.35
CA PRO A 48 1.43 -4.07 -7.60
C PRO A 48 2.64 -5.01 -7.62
N LYS A 49 2.92 -5.60 -8.78
CA LYS A 49 4.12 -6.41 -9.01
C LYS A 49 5.38 -5.54 -9.08
N MET A 50 6.53 -6.19 -8.92
CA MET A 50 7.85 -5.53 -8.83
C MET A 50 8.10 -4.53 -9.95
N GLN A 51 7.83 -4.93 -11.20
CA GLN A 51 8.01 -4.07 -12.37
C GLN A 51 7.20 -2.76 -12.30
N MET A 52 5.94 -2.80 -11.85
CA MET A 52 5.13 -1.60 -11.63
C MET A 52 5.68 -0.73 -10.49
N ARG A 53 6.13 -1.34 -9.41
CA ARG A 53 6.71 -0.61 -8.27
C ARG A 53 8.00 0.09 -8.65
N ASP A 54 8.86 -0.57 -9.42
CA ASP A 54 10.14 -0.01 -9.86
C ASP A 54 9.92 1.13 -10.85
N SER A 55 8.96 0.96 -11.76
CA SER A 55 8.53 2.04 -12.67
C SER A 55 8.05 3.26 -11.89
N ALA A 56 7.22 3.07 -10.85
CA ALA A 56 6.74 4.17 -10.02
C ALA A 56 7.87 4.90 -9.27
N LYS A 57 8.90 4.17 -8.82
CA LYS A 57 10.07 4.76 -8.14
C LYS A 57 10.97 5.56 -9.08
N SER A 58 11.04 5.20 -10.36
CA SER A 58 11.87 5.88 -11.36
C SER A 58 11.34 7.25 -11.80
N VAL A 59 10.11 7.61 -11.42
CA VAL A 59 9.51 8.89 -11.80
C VAL A 59 10.25 10.04 -11.12
N GLU A 60 10.84 10.93 -11.92
CA GLU A 60 11.48 12.14 -11.42
C GLU A 60 10.44 13.11 -10.84
N LEU A 61 10.64 13.51 -9.58
CA LEU A 61 9.74 14.44 -8.89
C LEU A 61 10.46 15.77 -8.64
N VAL A 62 9.99 16.82 -9.29
CA VAL A 62 10.45 18.20 -9.04
C VAL A 62 9.39 18.93 -8.23
N VAL A 63 9.77 19.45 -7.07
CA VAL A 63 8.89 20.25 -6.21
C VAL A 63 9.34 21.70 -6.20
N ASP A 64 8.56 22.58 -6.81
CA ASP A 64 8.75 24.02 -6.62
C ASP A 64 8.08 24.48 -5.32
N ASN A 65 8.88 24.60 -4.26
CA ASN A 65 8.44 25.19 -2.99
C ASN A 65 9.18 26.52 -2.72
N PRO A 66 8.59 27.67 -3.07
CA PRO A 66 9.21 28.99 -2.86
C PRO A 66 9.47 29.32 -1.39
N LYS A 67 8.76 28.69 -0.43
CA LYS A 67 9.03 28.86 1.01
C LYS A 67 10.26 28.05 1.47
N ARG A 68 10.57 26.93 0.83
CA ARG A 68 11.75 26.08 1.11
C ARG A 68 13.04 26.66 0.52
N ARG A 69 12.95 27.35 -0.63
CA ARG A 69 14.09 28.02 -1.28
C ARG A 69 14.82 29.02 -0.38
N LYS A 70 14.12 29.64 0.58
CA LYS A 70 14.71 30.59 1.55
C LYS A 70 15.49 29.94 2.69
N GLN A 71 15.33 28.62 2.91
CA GLN A 71 16.03 27.87 3.96
C GLN A 71 17.24 27.07 3.43
N GLN A 72 17.31 26.79 2.12
CA GLN A 72 18.36 25.98 1.48
C GLN A 72 19.59 26.79 1.04
N GLY A 73 20.06 27.73 1.86
CA GLY A 73 21.39 28.34 1.67
C GLY A 73 22.55 27.39 2.00
N THR A 74 22.27 26.18 2.50
CA THR A 74 23.27 25.16 2.83
C THR A 74 22.68 23.76 2.59
N GLN A 75 23.51 22.88 2.01
CA GLN A 75 23.31 21.45 1.71
C GLN A 75 22.44 21.08 0.50
N GLY A 76 23.17 20.71 -0.55
CA GLY A 76 22.68 19.82 -1.61
C GLY A 76 22.79 18.34 -1.23
N GLU A 77 22.38 17.54 -2.21
CA GLU A 77 22.52 16.08 -2.36
C GLU A 77 21.53 15.16 -1.61
N ASN A 78 20.60 14.63 -2.41
CA ASN A 78 20.15 13.23 -2.48
C ASN A 78 20.00 12.46 -1.17
N GLY A 79 18.81 12.50 -0.58
CA GLY A 79 18.37 11.54 0.44
C GLY A 79 17.66 10.34 -0.21
N SER A 80 18.41 9.27 -0.49
CA SER A 80 17.87 7.94 -0.75
C SER A 80 17.35 7.34 0.57
N GLY A 81 16.05 7.46 0.83
CA GLY A 81 15.39 6.79 1.96
C GLY A 81 15.01 5.36 1.59
N GLU A 82 15.84 4.38 1.97
CA GLU A 82 15.41 3.00 2.13
C GLU A 82 14.45 2.92 3.34
N GLU A 83 13.15 3.07 3.09
CA GLU A 83 12.14 2.53 4.01
C GLU A 83 11.69 1.18 3.48
N ASN A 84 12.35 0.14 3.99
CA ASN A 84 11.77 -1.19 4.10
C ASN A 84 10.44 -1.06 4.85
N LEU A 85 9.34 -1.13 4.13
CA LEU A 85 8.03 -1.30 4.74
C LEU A 85 7.21 -2.26 3.89
N TYR A 86 7.34 -3.55 4.17
CA TYR A 86 6.31 -4.39 4.80
C TYR A 86 6.92 -5.79 5.05
N PRO A 87 6.72 -6.40 6.25
CA PRO A 87 6.92 -7.84 6.43
C PRO A 87 5.92 -8.66 5.58
#